data_AF-A0A0J7L233-F1
#
_entry.id   AF-A0A0J7L233-F1
#
_cell.length_a   1.000
_cell.length_b   1.000
_cell.length_c   1.000
_cell.angle_alpha   90.00
_cell.angle_beta   90.00
_cell.angle_gamma   90.00
#
_symmetry.space_group_name_H-M   'P 1'
#
loop_
_entity.id
_entity.type
_entity.pdbx_description
1 polymer ?
#
loop_
_entity_poly.entity_id
_entity_poly.type
_entity_poly.pdbx_seq_one_letter_code
_entity_poly.pdbx_strand_id
1 'polypeptide(L)'
;MNKLCRQLSIESPSVTGRDCVFSFDVPVPDVPAHGARIRVMCAGACYHPRRSSSLTSLTSVSSGSSLAADMSVESDYPVSLPHHGMRDAALFPGYEVAGVIESFGTDVPEDCELAVGDRVVLYPYDGIPNGYVEYLVVHDLKYLIKIPDSMSLSVAAMLPAGALLAMNTVFAAHEHVQALLKERGEKSVCKILVVGTGGLALWALRIASYHFSNMRDRVTTTIATLKDDGLLIAQEFQRVSVVQWNEDLYEKQLIERTMDACGGQVDVVIDFGTTSRNLHRSMQCLSKGGVVFVIKEVADRLLPKFSRRAEERQQSIKPVELGTLEQLRELVQLVASGEIEPPPHTVYPAEEAFDVVQKLCLSEIQGRAILRFYPAD
;
A
#
# COMPACT_ATOMS: atom_id res chain seq x y z
N MET A 1 -31.07 15.25 20.98
CA MET A 1 -30.00 15.70 20.07
C MET A 1 -29.16 14.50 19.73
N ASN A 2 -28.96 14.21 18.44
CA ASN A 2 -28.03 13.15 18.05
C ASN A 2 -26.62 13.61 18.44
N LYS A 3 -25.83 12.71 19.04
CA LYS A 3 -24.41 12.99 19.29
C LYS A 3 -23.72 13.14 17.92
N LEU A 4 -22.86 14.14 17.80
CA LEU A 4 -22.03 14.35 16.61
C LEU A 4 -20.65 13.78 16.85
N CYS A 5 -19.98 13.37 15.78
CA CYS A 5 -18.59 12.99 15.75
C CYS A 5 -17.92 13.54 14.50
N ARG A 6 -16.59 13.58 14.53
CA ARG A 6 -15.77 14.12 13.47
C ARG A 6 -15.52 13.10 12.38
N GLN A 7 -15.63 13.55 11.14
CA GLN A 7 -15.21 12.84 9.94
C GLN A 7 -14.26 13.72 9.13
N LEU A 8 -13.15 13.14 8.68
CA LEU A 8 -12.25 13.74 7.72
C LEU A 8 -12.45 13.11 6.33
N SER A 9 -12.39 13.93 5.30
CA SER A 9 -12.25 13.47 3.92
C SER A 9 -10.89 13.95 3.41
N ILE A 10 -10.09 13.03 2.89
CA ILE A 10 -8.76 13.31 2.34
C ILE A 10 -8.79 12.95 0.86
N GLU A 11 -8.67 13.97 0.02
CA GLU A 11 -8.59 13.87 -1.44
C GLU A 11 -7.16 14.11 -1.92
N SER A 12 -6.83 13.63 -3.12
CA SER A 12 -5.51 13.90 -3.72
C SER A 12 -5.32 15.41 -3.91
N PRO A 13 -4.16 15.99 -3.57
CA PRO A 13 -3.90 17.42 -3.77
C PRO A 13 -4.03 17.84 -5.24
N SER A 14 -4.59 19.03 -5.50
CA SER A 14 -4.59 19.62 -6.84
C SER A 14 -3.34 20.47 -7.07
N VAL A 15 -2.90 20.56 -8.33
CA VAL A 15 -1.80 21.45 -8.76
C VAL A 15 -2.05 22.92 -8.41
N THR A 16 -3.32 23.29 -8.26
CA THR A 16 -3.77 24.65 -7.93
C THR A 16 -3.78 24.98 -6.43
N GLY A 17 -3.33 24.07 -5.55
CA GLY A 17 -3.24 24.32 -4.11
C GLY A 17 -4.59 24.47 -3.41
N ARG A 18 -5.67 23.88 -3.94
CA ARG A 18 -6.97 23.88 -3.24
C ARG A 18 -6.91 22.93 -2.04
N ASP A 19 -7.70 23.25 -1.01
CA ASP A 19 -7.93 22.37 0.13
C ASP A 19 -8.26 20.95 -0.36
N CYS A 20 -7.55 19.98 0.20
CA CYS A 20 -7.67 18.56 -0.11
C CYS A 20 -8.05 17.74 1.14
N VAL A 21 -8.17 18.41 2.29
CA VAL A 21 -8.61 17.82 3.55
C VAL A 21 -9.82 18.61 4.02
N PHE A 22 -10.90 17.89 4.28
CA PHE A 22 -12.17 18.48 4.72
C PHE A 22 -12.59 17.82 6.03
N SER A 23 -13.03 18.62 7.01
CA SER A 23 -13.51 18.15 8.30
C SER A 23 -15.00 18.44 8.44
N PHE A 24 -15.77 17.46 8.88
CA PHE A 24 -17.21 17.54 9.04
C PHE A 24 -17.63 17.01 10.41
N ASP A 25 -18.67 17.60 10.98
CA ASP A 25 -19.40 17.02 12.10
C ASP A 25 -20.57 16.21 11.53
N VAL A 26 -20.55 14.91 11.76
CA VAL A 26 -21.57 13.96 11.29
C VAL A 26 -22.26 13.30 12.49
N PRO A 27 -23.52 12.85 12.37
CA PRO A 27 -24.15 12.07 13.44
C PRO A 27 -23.35 10.80 13.72
N VAL A 28 -23.19 10.47 15.01
CA VAL A 28 -22.63 9.18 15.41
C VAL A 28 -23.52 8.08 14.81
N PRO A 29 -22.96 7.13 14.04
CA PRO A 29 -23.75 6.10 13.39
C PRO A 29 -24.40 5.15 14.41
N ASP A 30 -25.62 4.72 14.09
CA ASP A 30 -26.35 3.70 14.84
C ASP A 30 -25.66 2.34 14.69
N VAL A 31 -25.67 1.56 15.78
CA VAL A 31 -25.01 0.25 15.80
C VAL A 31 -25.88 -0.78 15.06
N PRO A 32 -25.36 -1.49 14.04
CA PRO A 32 -26.11 -2.55 13.39
C PRO A 32 -26.45 -3.68 14.36
N ALA A 33 -27.63 -4.31 14.22
CA ALA A 33 -28.12 -5.32 15.18
C ALA A 33 -27.15 -6.48 15.42
N HIS A 34 -26.52 -7.01 14.38
CA HIS A 34 -25.50 -8.07 14.47
C HIS A 34 -24.05 -7.54 14.46
N GLY A 35 -23.89 -6.22 14.51
CA GLY A 35 -22.63 -5.55 14.29
C GLY A 35 -22.01 -4.95 15.55
N ALA A 36 -20.99 -4.13 15.34
CA ALA A 36 -20.34 -3.35 16.38
C ALA A 36 -20.05 -1.94 15.89
N ARG A 37 -19.93 -1.02 16.85
CA ARG A 37 -19.37 0.32 16.62
C ARG A 37 -18.00 0.40 17.27
N ILE A 38 -17.04 0.82 16.48
CA ILE A 38 -15.64 0.97 16.85
C ILE A 38 -15.35 2.45 17.05
N ARG A 39 -14.77 2.80 18.19
CA ARG A 39 -14.12 4.09 18.37
C ARG A 39 -12.75 4.01 17.70
N VAL A 40 -12.58 4.74 16.61
CA VAL A 40 -11.34 4.73 15.82
C VAL A 40 -10.28 5.53 16.55
N MET A 41 -9.15 4.91 16.86
CA MET A 41 -8.07 5.56 17.59
C MET A 41 -6.95 6.00 16.65
N CYS A 42 -6.64 5.16 15.65
CA CYS A 42 -5.59 5.40 14.66
C CYS A 42 -6.08 4.98 13.27
N ALA A 43 -5.71 5.77 12.26
CA ALA A 43 -5.89 5.39 10.87
C ALA A 43 -4.63 5.65 10.03
N GLY A 44 -4.31 4.79 9.08
CA GLY A 44 -3.24 5.04 8.12
C GLY A 44 -3.57 6.24 7.24
N ALA A 45 -2.67 7.23 7.17
CA ALA A 45 -2.86 8.40 6.31
C ALA A 45 -2.70 7.99 4.83
N CYS A 46 -3.66 8.38 4.02
CA CYS A 46 -3.76 8.10 2.59
C CYS A 46 -4.83 9.04 2.01
N TYR A 47 -4.77 9.35 0.71
CA TYR A 47 -5.74 10.19 0.04
C TYR A 47 -6.49 9.43 -1.05
N HIS A 48 -7.71 9.88 -1.38
CA HIS A 48 -8.46 9.33 -2.51
C HIS A 48 -7.97 9.95 -3.81
N PRO A 49 -7.80 9.19 -4.90
CA PRO A 49 -7.58 9.78 -6.21
C PRO A 49 -8.78 10.66 -6.58
N ARG A 50 -8.55 11.93 -6.95
CA ARG A 50 -9.64 12.76 -7.51
C ARG A 50 -10.14 12.12 -8.80
N ARG A 51 -11.46 11.94 -8.92
CA ARG A 51 -12.09 11.69 -10.21
C ARG A 51 -11.86 12.93 -11.08
N SER A 52 -11.35 12.77 -12.30
CA SER A 52 -11.23 13.91 -13.22
C SER A 52 -12.63 14.49 -13.43
N SER A 53 -12.78 15.80 -13.28
CA SER A 53 -14.02 16.47 -13.66
C SER A 53 -14.20 16.30 -15.17
N SER A 54 -15.17 15.48 -15.57
CA SER A 54 -15.62 15.41 -16.96
C SER A 54 -15.91 16.83 -17.46
N LEU A 55 -15.33 17.21 -18.60
CA LEU A 55 -15.52 18.50 -19.28
C LEU A 55 -16.95 18.64 -19.87
N THR A 56 -18.00 18.40 -19.08
CA THR A 56 -19.39 18.54 -19.53
C THR A 56 -20.14 19.71 -18.90
N SER A 57 -19.46 20.61 -18.20
CA SER A 57 -20.07 21.83 -17.62
C SER A 57 -19.47 23.12 -18.18
N LEU A 58 -19.52 23.29 -19.51
CA LEU A 58 -19.42 24.60 -20.16
C LEU A 58 -20.37 24.64 -21.37
N THR A 59 -21.65 24.92 -21.12
CA THR A 59 -22.58 25.37 -22.16
C THR A 59 -22.65 26.89 -22.15
N SER A 60 -21.98 27.56 -23.08
CA SER A 60 -22.55 28.64 -23.92
C SER A 60 -21.55 29.23 -24.93
N VAL A 61 -21.81 28.95 -26.23
CA VAL A 61 -21.75 29.77 -27.46
C VAL A 61 -20.48 30.64 -27.74
N SER A 62 -19.85 30.72 -28.92
CA SER A 62 -20.17 30.33 -30.31
C SER A 62 -18.90 30.39 -31.20
N SER A 63 -18.84 29.50 -32.19
CA SER A 63 -18.34 29.65 -33.59
C SER A 63 -16.89 30.06 -33.92
N GLY A 64 -16.16 29.17 -34.62
CA GLY A 64 -15.07 29.52 -35.54
C GLY A 64 -14.11 28.36 -35.87
N SER A 65 -14.07 27.95 -37.14
CA SER A 65 -13.08 27.10 -37.87
C SER A 65 -11.63 27.13 -37.34
N SER A 66 -10.72 26.14 -37.43
CA SER A 66 -10.55 24.96 -38.30
C SER A 66 -9.21 24.25 -37.91
N LEU A 67 -9.03 23.02 -38.40
CA LEU A 67 -7.79 22.25 -38.62
C LEU A 67 -7.37 21.21 -37.58
N ALA A 68 -6.90 20.08 -38.14
CA ALA A 68 -6.74 18.76 -37.56
C ALA A 68 -5.57 18.61 -36.59
N ALA A 69 -5.76 17.75 -35.59
CA ALA A 69 -4.73 16.91 -34.99
C ALA A 69 -5.40 15.67 -34.37
N ASP A 70 -4.69 14.56 -34.39
CA ASP A 70 -5.16 13.17 -34.24
C ASP A 70 -6.10 12.89 -33.05
N MET A 71 -7.18 12.15 -33.33
CA MET A 71 -8.06 11.54 -32.32
C MET A 71 -7.35 10.34 -31.68
N SER A 72 -6.66 10.56 -30.56
CA SER A 72 -6.47 9.50 -29.57
C SER A 72 -7.74 9.38 -28.72
N VAL A 73 -8.25 8.16 -28.60
CA VAL A 73 -9.36 7.79 -27.73
C VAL A 73 -8.90 7.92 -26.28
N GLU A 74 -9.00 9.13 -25.71
CA GLU A 74 -8.83 9.36 -24.28
C GLU A 74 -10.17 9.14 -23.57
N SER A 75 -10.27 8.02 -22.85
CA SER A 75 -11.38 7.72 -21.96
C SER A 75 -10.98 7.87 -20.49
N ASP A 76 -11.64 8.82 -19.81
CA ASP A 76 -12.14 8.81 -18.43
C ASP A 76 -11.25 8.44 -17.21
N TYR A 77 -9.92 8.47 -17.29
CA TYR A 77 -9.06 8.28 -16.10
C TYR A 77 -8.17 9.48 -15.80
N PRO A 78 -8.02 9.89 -14.52
CA PRO A 78 -7.25 11.08 -14.16
C PRO A 78 -5.77 10.89 -14.54
N VAL A 79 -5.32 11.65 -15.53
CA VAL A 79 -3.91 11.82 -15.86
C VAL A 79 -3.32 12.81 -14.85
N SER A 80 -2.78 12.31 -13.73
CA SER A 80 -1.80 13.09 -12.99
C SER A 80 -0.53 13.13 -13.83
N LEU A 81 -0.22 14.26 -14.46
CA LEU A 81 1.08 14.50 -15.07
C LEU A 81 2.16 14.23 -13.99
N PRO A 82 3.13 13.34 -14.24
CA PRO A 82 4.21 13.09 -13.28
C PRO A 82 5.12 14.31 -13.27
N HIS A 83 4.81 15.30 -12.43
CA HIS A 83 5.74 16.35 -12.12
C HIS A 83 6.83 15.81 -11.19
N HIS A 84 8.06 16.24 -11.45
CA HIS A 84 9.22 15.92 -10.62
C HIS A 84 8.91 16.26 -9.15
N GLY A 85 8.80 15.23 -8.30
CA GLY A 85 8.72 15.41 -6.84
C GLY A 85 7.40 15.04 -6.17
N MET A 86 6.27 14.90 -6.87
CA MET A 86 5.00 14.44 -6.26
C MET A 86 4.76 12.96 -6.54
N ARG A 87 4.81 12.13 -5.49
CA ARG A 87 4.49 10.69 -5.58
C ARG A 87 3.04 10.44 -5.20
N ASP A 88 2.37 9.59 -5.99
CA ASP A 88 1.03 9.08 -5.67
C ASP A 88 1.13 8.07 -4.52
N ALA A 89 0.41 8.35 -3.44
CA ALA A 89 0.32 7.54 -2.23
C ALA A 89 -1.14 7.12 -1.93
N ALA A 90 -2.04 7.25 -2.92
CA ALA A 90 -3.46 6.96 -2.82
C ALA A 90 -3.80 5.46 -2.87
N LEU A 91 -3.29 4.67 -1.92
CA LEU A 91 -3.42 3.21 -1.96
C LEU A 91 -4.58 2.67 -1.12
N PHE A 92 -4.76 3.15 0.11
CA PHE A 92 -5.74 2.61 1.06
C PHE A 92 -6.47 3.71 1.85
N PRO A 93 -7.21 4.60 1.18
CA PRO A 93 -7.80 5.75 1.85
C PRO A 93 -8.88 5.31 2.85
N GLY A 94 -8.57 5.43 4.15
CA GLY A 94 -9.49 5.11 5.24
C GLY A 94 -9.72 3.61 5.50
N TYR A 95 -8.95 2.70 4.90
CA TYR A 95 -9.11 1.25 5.15
C TYR A 95 -8.22 0.70 6.27
N GLU A 96 -7.20 1.45 6.64
CA GLU A 96 -6.22 1.07 7.65
C GLU A 96 -6.62 1.61 9.02
N VAL A 97 -7.54 0.94 9.70
CA VAL A 97 -8.14 1.41 10.96
C VAL A 97 -7.80 0.49 12.12
N ALA A 98 -7.40 1.09 13.24
CA ALA A 98 -7.31 0.44 14.54
C ALA A 98 -8.08 1.25 15.59
N GLY A 99 -8.79 0.55 16.45
CA GLY A 99 -9.65 1.18 17.43
C GLY A 99 -10.04 0.27 18.57
N VAL A 100 -11.07 0.68 19.29
CA VAL A 100 -11.63 -0.04 20.43
C VAL A 100 -13.11 -0.28 20.19
N ILE A 101 -13.60 -1.49 20.48
CA ILE A 101 -15.04 -1.76 20.44
C ILE A 101 -15.73 -0.89 21.49
N GLU A 102 -16.61 0.00 21.05
CA GLU A 102 -17.35 0.89 21.95
C GLU A 102 -18.72 0.31 22.30
N SER A 103 -19.38 -0.36 21.35
CA SER A 103 -20.66 -1.01 21.59
C SER A 103 -20.96 -2.10 20.57
N PHE A 104 -21.85 -3.01 20.96
CA PHE A 104 -22.43 -4.05 20.10
C PHE A 104 -23.89 -3.77 19.80
N GLY A 105 -24.38 -4.36 18.71
CA GLY A 105 -25.80 -4.42 18.42
C GLY A 105 -26.56 -5.36 19.35
N THR A 106 -27.89 -5.35 19.25
CA THR A 106 -28.79 -6.12 20.12
C THR A 106 -28.77 -7.63 19.86
N ASP A 107 -28.33 -8.05 18.68
CA ASP A 107 -28.47 -9.41 18.16
C ASP A 107 -27.09 -10.05 17.95
N VAL A 108 -26.10 -9.65 18.75
CA VAL A 108 -24.77 -10.28 18.79
C VAL A 108 -24.85 -11.57 19.61
N PRO A 109 -24.32 -12.70 19.11
CA PRO A 109 -24.34 -13.97 19.83
C PRO A 109 -23.64 -13.90 21.19
N GLU A 110 -24.17 -14.62 22.19
CA GLU A 110 -23.60 -14.67 23.55
C GLU A 110 -22.21 -15.32 23.59
N ASP A 111 -21.87 -16.16 22.60
CA ASP A 111 -20.57 -16.82 22.45
C ASP A 111 -19.55 -16.01 21.65
N CYS A 112 -19.83 -14.72 21.40
CA CYS A 112 -18.89 -13.83 20.72
C CYS A 112 -17.58 -13.70 21.52
N GLU A 113 -16.45 -13.96 20.86
CA GLU A 113 -15.11 -13.85 21.46
C GLU A 113 -14.64 -12.39 21.68
N LEU A 114 -15.41 -11.42 21.19
CA LEU A 114 -15.12 -9.99 21.28
C LEU A 114 -15.94 -9.34 22.40
N ALA A 115 -15.32 -8.43 23.14
CA ALA A 115 -15.96 -7.66 24.20
C ALA A 115 -15.83 -6.14 23.98
N VAL A 116 -16.74 -5.37 24.59
CA VAL A 116 -16.59 -3.91 24.65
C VAL A 116 -15.29 -3.58 25.38
N GLY A 117 -14.50 -2.67 24.82
CA GLY A 117 -13.16 -2.35 25.30
C GLY A 117 -12.04 -3.13 24.63
N ASP A 118 -12.35 -4.18 23.85
CA ASP A 118 -11.33 -4.88 23.07
C ASP A 118 -10.74 -3.96 22.00
N ARG A 119 -9.41 -4.00 21.90
CA ARG A 119 -8.68 -3.36 20.81
C ARG A 119 -8.81 -4.23 19.58
N VAL A 120 -9.11 -3.60 18.44
CA VAL A 120 -9.36 -4.31 17.18
C VAL A 120 -8.77 -3.57 15.99
N VAL A 121 -8.50 -4.33 14.94
CA VAL A 121 -8.32 -3.84 13.58
C VAL A 121 -9.45 -4.35 12.69
N LEU A 122 -9.75 -3.61 11.63
CA LEU A 122 -10.79 -3.96 10.67
C LEU A 122 -10.18 -4.49 9.39
N TYR A 123 -10.55 -5.71 9.00
CA TYR A 123 -10.27 -6.23 7.67
C TYR A 123 -11.08 -5.45 6.60
N PRO A 124 -10.44 -4.89 5.55
CA PRO A 124 -11.15 -4.16 4.51
C PRO A 124 -12.06 -5.07 3.67
N TYR A 125 -13.31 -4.65 3.47
CA TYR A 125 -14.34 -5.34 2.69
C TYR A 125 -15.28 -4.33 2.02
N ASP A 126 -15.99 -4.77 0.98
CA ASP A 126 -16.91 -3.93 0.23
C ASP A 126 -18.07 -3.42 1.10
N GLY A 127 -18.22 -2.10 1.19
CA GLY A 127 -19.29 -1.44 1.94
C GLY A 127 -18.88 -0.89 3.31
N ILE A 128 -17.61 -0.97 3.70
CA ILE A 128 -17.09 -0.21 4.85
C ILE A 128 -17.09 1.30 4.52
N PRO A 129 -17.59 2.18 5.41
CA PRO A 129 -17.37 3.62 5.29
C PRO A 129 -15.88 3.96 5.36
N ASN A 130 -15.40 4.87 4.52
CA ASN A 130 -14.01 5.32 4.55
C ASN A 130 -13.63 5.80 5.97
N GLY A 131 -12.67 5.11 6.59
CA GLY A 131 -12.42 5.09 8.03
C GLY A 131 -11.68 6.29 8.63
N TYR A 132 -11.73 7.46 7.99
CA TYR A 132 -11.31 8.71 8.63
C TYR A 132 -12.46 9.30 9.46
N VAL A 133 -13.05 8.49 10.34
CA VAL A 133 -14.19 8.84 11.18
C VAL A 133 -13.86 8.48 12.62
N GLU A 134 -14.35 9.24 13.59
CA GLU A 134 -14.16 8.91 15.01
C GLU A 134 -14.91 7.64 15.45
N TYR A 135 -16.04 7.34 14.79
CA TYR A 135 -16.85 6.15 15.05
C TYR A 135 -17.18 5.45 13.75
N LEU A 136 -16.76 4.19 13.64
CA LEU A 136 -16.97 3.34 12.48
C LEU A 136 -17.90 2.18 12.85
N VAL A 137 -18.85 1.85 11.98
CA VAL A 137 -19.73 0.68 12.17
C VAL A 137 -19.31 -0.47 11.29
N VAL A 138 -19.39 -1.67 11.86
CA VAL A 138 -19.09 -2.93 11.19
C VAL A 138 -20.32 -3.81 11.32
N HIS A 139 -20.82 -4.32 10.20
CA HIS A 139 -22.07 -5.09 10.17
C HIS A 139 -21.88 -6.56 10.51
N ASP A 140 -20.68 -7.10 10.27
CA ASP A 140 -20.34 -8.49 10.49
C ASP A 140 -19.03 -8.57 11.29
N LEU A 141 -19.13 -9.11 12.50
CA LEU A 141 -18.03 -9.16 13.46
C LEU A 141 -16.84 -9.99 12.98
N LYS A 142 -17.02 -10.87 11.97
CA LYS A 142 -15.90 -11.68 11.43
C LYS A 142 -14.76 -10.83 10.88
N TYR A 143 -15.05 -9.60 10.45
CA TYR A 143 -14.06 -8.66 9.92
C TYR A 143 -13.27 -7.91 10.99
N LEU A 144 -13.68 -8.03 12.26
CA LEU A 144 -12.93 -7.50 13.38
C LEU A 144 -11.93 -8.54 13.86
N ILE A 145 -10.68 -8.11 13.99
CA ILE A 145 -9.60 -8.94 14.53
C ILE A 145 -9.13 -8.28 15.82
N LYS A 146 -9.25 -9.01 16.92
CA LYS A 146 -8.73 -8.61 18.22
C LYS A 146 -7.21 -8.50 18.17
N ILE A 147 -6.70 -7.41 18.70
CA ILE A 147 -5.25 -7.20 18.87
C ILE A 147 -4.88 -7.28 20.36
N PRO A 148 -3.70 -7.81 20.70
CA PRO A 148 -3.25 -7.87 22.09
C PRO A 148 -2.86 -6.48 22.61
N ASP A 149 -2.96 -6.29 23.93
CA ASP A 149 -2.63 -5.01 24.58
C ASP A 149 -1.16 -4.60 24.43
N SER A 150 -0.28 -5.57 24.16
CA SER A 150 1.15 -5.36 23.87
C SER A 150 1.39 -4.62 22.55
N MET A 151 0.43 -4.65 21.62
CA MET A 151 0.54 -3.98 20.33
C MET A 151 -0.07 -2.57 20.41
N SER A 152 0.72 -1.56 20.02
CA SER A 152 0.20 -0.19 19.91
C SER A 152 -0.83 -0.09 18.77
N LEU A 153 -1.89 0.70 18.97
CA LEU A 153 -2.92 0.95 17.95
C LEU A 153 -2.34 1.61 16.69
N SER A 154 -1.26 2.39 16.82
CA SER A 154 -0.58 2.96 15.65
C SER A 154 0.09 1.91 14.76
N VAL A 155 0.67 0.87 15.35
CA VAL A 155 1.24 -0.27 14.61
C VAL A 155 0.12 -1.12 14.03
N ALA A 156 -0.90 -1.41 14.84
CA ALA A 156 -2.03 -2.21 14.43
C ALA A 156 -2.75 -1.62 13.21
N ALA A 157 -2.89 -0.29 13.12
CA ALA A 157 -3.51 0.38 11.98
C ALA A 157 -2.80 0.10 10.65
N MET A 158 -1.50 -0.23 10.67
CA MET A 158 -0.71 -0.51 9.46
C MET A 158 -0.95 -1.91 8.87
N LEU A 159 -1.61 -2.79 9.62
CA LEU A 159 -1.72 -4.21 9.28
C LEU A 159 -2.78 -4.52 8.21
N PRO A 160 -4.02 -4.01 8.30
CA PRO A 160 -5.13 -4.53 7.49
C PRO A 160 -5.06 -4.27 6.00
N ALA A 161 -4.23 -3.33 5.56
CA ALA A 161 -4.07 -3.05 4.14
C ALA A 161 -2.61 -3.15 3.68
N GLY A 162 -1.74 -2.24 4.12
CA GLY A 162 -0.37 -2.19 3.64
C GLY A 162 0.43 -3.46 3.94
N ALA A 163 0.45 -3.88 5.20
CA ALA A 163 1.18 -5.07 5.60
C ALA A 163 0.55 -6.35 5.02
N LEU A 164 -0.79 -6.43 4.98
CA LEU A 164 -1.52 -7.56 4.41
C LEU A 164 -1.23 -7.75 2.92
N LEU A 165 -1.29 -6.66 2.13
CA LEU A 165 -0.93 -6.68 0.71
C LEU A 165 0.52 -7.16 0.51
N ALA A 166 1.43 -6.65 1.33
CA ALA A 166 2.82 -7.07 1.28
C ALA A 166 2.98 -8.56 1.61
N MET A 167 2.28 -9.09 2.62
CA MET A 167 2.29 -10.50 2.98
C MET A 167 1.77 -11.38 1.86
N ASN A 168 0.61 -11.04 1.29
CA ASN A 168 0.04 -11.79 0.19
C ASN A 168 0.95 -11.77 -1.05
N THR A 169 1.61 -10.65 -1.32
CA THR A 169 2.59 -10.52 -2.41
C THR A 169 3.82 -11.42 -2.17
N VAL A 170 4.33 -11.48 -0.94
CA VAL A 170 5.44 -12.38 -0.59
C VAL A 170 5.03 -13.85 -0.74
N PHE A 171 3.79 -14.20 -0.42
CA PHE A 171 3.27 -15.56 -0.60
C PHE A 171 3.13 -15.91 -2.09
N ALA A 172 2.60 -15.00 -2.92
CA ALA A 172 2.57 -15.19 -4.36
C ALA A 172 3.99 -15.31 -4.97
N ALA A 173 4.94 -14.53 -4.46
CA ALA A 173 6.35 -14.67 -4.82
C ALA A 173 6.92 -16.02 -4.41
N HIS A 174 6.57 -16.53 -3.22
CA HIS A 174 7.00 -17.84 -2.75
C HIS A 174 6.57 -18.98 -3.69
N GLU A 175 5.34 -18.96 -4.21
CA GLU A 175 4.89 -19.95 -5.20
C GLU A 175 5.78 -19.96 -6.45
N HIS A 176 6.13 -18.77 -6.95
CA HIS A 176 7.02 -18.63 -8.10
C HIS A 176 8.45 -19.09 -7.79
N VAL A 177 8.98 -18.71 -6.62
CA VAL A 177 10.29 -19.15 -6.13
C VAL A 177 10.36 -20.68 -6.07
N GLN A 178 9.35 -21.34 -5.49
CA GLN A 178 9.31 -22.80 -5.38
C GLN A 178 9.30 -23.47 -6.77
N ALA A 179 8.49 -22.97 -7.70
CA ALA A 179 8.43 -23.49 -9.05
C ALA A 179 9.79 -23.38 -9.77
N LEU A 180 10.45 -22.22 -9.69
CA LEU A 180 11.77 -21.98 -10.27
C LEU A 180 12.85 -22.86 -9.64
N LEU A 181 12.88 -22.96 -8.31
CA LEU A 181 13.86 -23.75 -7.59
C LEU A 181 13.72 -25.26 -7.88
N LYS A 182 12.50 -25.73 -8.16
CA LYS A 182 12.23 -27.10 -8.59
C LYS A 182 12.74 -27.38 -10.02
N GLU A 183 12.59 -26.41 -10.93
CA GLU A 183 13.06 -26.52 -12.31
C GLU A 183 14.60 -26.45 -12.41
N ARG A 184 15.21 -25.52 -11.69
CA ARG A 184 16.65 -25.23 -11.77
C ARG A 184 17.52 -26.12 -10.86
N GLY A 185 16.92 -26.91 -9.98
CA GLY A 185 17.60 -27.85 -9.08
C GLY A 185 18.18 -27.22 -7.80
N GLU A 186 18.76 -28.05 -6.94
CA GLU A 186 19.11 -27.70 -5.54
C GLU A 186 20.13 -26.57 -5.39
N LYS A 187 21.06 -26.42 -6.35
CA LYS A 187 22.12 -25.40 -6.31
C LYS A 187 21.70 -24.03 -6.83
N SER A 188 20.46 -23.89 -7.29
CA SER A 188 19.95 -22.62 -7.82
C SER A 188 19.61 -21.64 -6.70
N VAL A 189 19.93 -20.37 -6.96
CA VAL A 189 19.57 -19.23 -6.12
C VAL A 189 18.55 -18.39 -6.87
N CYS A 190 17.43 -18.10 -6.22
CA CYS A 190 16.42 -17.16 -6.68
C CYS A 190 16.74 -15.75 -6.19
N LYS A 191 16.59 -14.76 -7.07
CA LYS A 191 16.88 -13.36 -6.76
C LYS A 191 15.59 -12.53 -6.77
N ILE A 192 15.32 -11.88 -5.65
CA ILE A 192 14.16 -11.01 -5.45
C ILE A 192 14.64 -9.55 -5.39
N LEU A 193 14.03 -8.69 -6.19
CA LEU A 193 14.19 -7.24 -6.13
C LEU A 193 12.94 -6.59 -5.54
N VAL A 194 13.07 -5.88 -4.43
CA VAL A 194 12.01 -5.03 -3.87
C VAL A 194 12.27 -3.60 -4.30
N VAL A 195 11.26 -2.92 -4.87
CA VAL A 195 11.40 -1.56 -5.38
C VAL A 195 10.76 -0.54 -4.43
N GLY A 196 11.56 0.45 -4.03
CA GLY A 196 11.15 1.57 -3.19
C GLY A 196 11.45 1.38 -1.70
N THR A 197 11.34 2.48 -0.95
CA THR A 197 11.54 2.54 0.52
C THR A 197 10.32 3.10 1.26
N GLY A 198 9.15 3.11 0.61
CA GLY A 198 7.89 3.47 1.25
C GLY A 198 7.34 2.36 2.15
N GLY A 199 6.32 2.66 2.96
CA GLY A 199 5.76 1.71 3.94
C GLY A 199 5.45 0.31 3.39
N LEU A 200 4.88 0.20 2.19
CA LEU A 200 4.59 -1.09 1.53
C LEU A 200 5.85 -1.88 1.18
N ALA A 201 6.85 -1.23 0.57
CA ALA A 201 8.09 -1.88 0.18
C ALA A 201 8.87 -2.36 1.41
N LEU A 202 8.88 -1.56 2.48
CA LEU A 202 9.50 -1.94 3.75
C LEU A 202 8.77 -3.09 4.43
N TRP A 203 7.43 -3.13 4.40
CA TRP A 203 6.68 -4.30 4.83
C TRP A 203 7.05 -5.54 4.03
N ALA A 204 7.07 -5.46 2.70
CA ALA A 204 7.44 -6.59 1.85
C ALA A 204 8.87 -7.08 2.12
N LEU A 205 9.82 -6.15 2.34
CA LEU A 205 11.20 -6.51 2.69
C LEU A 205 11.27 -7.28 4.02
N ARG A 206 10.56 -6.79 5.05
CA ARG A 206 10.53 -7.43 6.38
C ARG A 206 9.87 -8.80 6.34
N ILE A 207 8.70 -8.88 5.72
CA ILE A 207 7.94 -10.12 5.58
C ILE A 207 8.73 -11.12 4.72
N ALA A 208 9.35 -10.70 3.61
CA ALA A 208 10.21 -11.56 2.81
C ALA A 208 11.43 -12.06 3.61
N SER A 209 12.07 -11.19 4.40
CA SER A 209 13.22 -11.55 5.23
C SER A 209 12.86 -12.60 6.28
N TYR A 210 11.67 -12.51 6.87
CA TYR A 210 11.12 -13.52 7.78
C TYR A 210 10.75 -14.81 7.03
N HIS A 211 9.92 -14.70 5.98
CA HIS A 211 9.35 -15.84 5.24
C HIS A 211 10.41 -16.69 4.55
N PHE A 212 11.45 -16.05 4.01
CA PHE A 212 12.57 -16.74 3.35
C PHE A 212 13.75 -17.03 4.28
N SER A 213 13.61 -16.82 5.61
CA SER A 213 14.69 -17.04 6.58
C SER A 213 15.28 -18.46 6.56
N ASN A 214 14.45 -19.48 6.30
CA ASN A 214 14.86 -20.88 6.19
C ASN A 214 15.40 -21.25 4.80
N MET A 215 15.37 -20.34 3.83
CA MET A 215 15.85 -20.53 2.46
C MET A 215 16.95 -19.53 2.08
N ARG A 216 17.69 -18.99 3.07
CA ARG A 216 18.69 -17.92 2.87
C ARG A 216 19.81 -18.26 1.89
N ASP A 217 20.17 -19.54 1.76
CA ASP A 217 21.19 -19.97 0.78
C ASP A 217 20.63 -20.12 -0.64
N ARG A 218 19.29 -20.02 -0.78
CA ARG A 218 18.56 -20.21 -2.05
C ARG A 218 17.77 -18.98 -2.47
N VAL A 219 17.59 -17.99 -1.61
CA VAL A 219 16.86 -16.75 -1.91
C VAL A 219 17.70 -15.57 -1.45
N THR A 220 17.98 -14.66 -2.38
CA THR A 220 18.67 -13.40 -2.11
C THR A 220 17.72 -12.25 -2.39
N THR A 221 17.79 -11.22 -1.55
CA THR A 221 16.92 -10.04 -1.67
C THR A 221 17.77 -8.80 -1.85
N THR A 222 17.42 -8.00 -2.84
CA THR A 222 17.97 -6.66 -3.08
C THR A 222 16.85 -5.65 -2.99
N ILE A 223 17.11 -4.48 -2.42
CA ILE A 223 16.17 -3.36 -2.41
C ILE A 223 16.69 -2.20 -3.25
N ALA A 224 15.83 -1.69 -4.13
CA ALA A 224 16.08 -0.50 -4.92
C ALA A 224 15.53 0.74 -4.21
N THR A 225 16.40 1.62 -3.73
CA THR A 225 15.99 2.87 -3.07
C THR A 225 15.82 3.99 -4.10
N LEU A 226 14.78 4.81 -3.94
CA LEU A 226 14.54 5.97 -4.81
C LEU A 226 15.08 7.28 -4.19
N LYS A 227 15.69 7.19 -3.01
CA LYS A 227 16.21 8.29 -2.18
C LYS A 227 17.49 7.82 -1.49
N ASP A 228 18.17 8.73 -0.80
CA ASP A 228 19.38 8.46 -0.03
C ASP A 228 19.07 7.82 1.34
N ASP A 229 18.33 6.71 1.32
CA ASP A 229 17.95 5.95 2.51
C ASP A 229 18.73 4.62 2.60
N GLY A 230 19.61 4.37 1.63
CA GLY A 230 20.21 3.05 1.43
C GLY A 230 21.11 2.61 2.58
N LEU A 231 21.79 3.55 3.24
CA LEU A 231 22.63 3.26 4.41
C LEU A 231 21.82 2.74 5.60
N LEU A 232 20.65 3.33 5.87
CA LEU A 232 19.78 2.91 6.98
C LEU A 232 19.28 1.49 6.74
N ILE A 233 18.84 1.19 5.51
CA ILE A 233 18.36 -0.14 5.15
C ILE A 233 19.49 -1.17 5.20
N ALA A 234 20.69 -0.84 4.72
CA ALA A 234 21.84 -1.75 4.79
C ALA A 234 22.28 -2.04 6.23
N GLN A 235 22.18 -1.06 7.13
CA GLN A 235 22.46 -1.25 8.56
C GLN A 235 21.44 -2.17 9.23
N GLU A 236 20.16 -2.00 8.90
CA GLU A 236 19.06 -2.78 9.47
C GLU A 236 19.05 -4.22 8.94
N PHE A 237 19.30 -4.40 7.63
CA PHE A 237 19.27 -5.70 6.96
C PHE A 237 20.66 -6.09 6.47
N GLN A 238 21.47 -6.70 7.34
CA GLN A 238 22.86 -7.12 7.03
C GLN A 238 23.00 -8.06 5.82
N ARG A 239 21.91 -8.70 5.36
CA ARG A 239 21.90 -9.66 4.25
C ARG A 239 21.13 -9.18 3.01
N VAL A 240 20.74 -7.90 2.97
CA VAL A 240 20.02 -7.31 1.84
C VAL A 240 20.97 -6.40 1.10
N SER A 241 21.17 -6.66 -0.20
CA SER A 241 21.88 -5.73 -1.07
C SER A 241 21.04 -4.50 -1.32
N VAL A 242 21.67 -3.33 -1.44
CA VAL A 242 20.99 -2.07 -1.68
C VAL A 242 21.50 -1.45 -2.98
N VAL A 243 20.59 -1.00 -3.84
CA VAL A 243 20.92 -0.22 -5.04
C VAL A 243 20.11 1.05 -5.07
N GLN A 244 20.76 2.18 -5.36
CA GLN A 244 20.05 3.45 -5.51
C GLN A 244 19.63 3.67 -6.96
N TRP A 245 18.34 3.89 -7.17
CA TRP A 245 17.75 4.35 -8.42
C TRP A 245 17.75 5.88 -8.45
N ASN A 246 18.93 6.45 -8.69
CA ASN A 246 19.07 7.89 -8.91
C ASN A 246 18.55 8.25 -10.31
N GLU A 247 17.44 8.98 -10.37
CA GLU A 247 16.76 9.35 -11.60
C GLU A 247 17.55 10.30 -12.52
N ASP A 248 18.63 10.92 -12.00
CA ASP A 248 19.59 11.73 -12.77
C ASP A 248 20.51 10.88 -13.66
N LEU A 249 20.58 9.57 -13.42
CA LEU A 249 21.39 8.64 -14.20
C LEU A 249 20.66 8.16 -15.44
N TYR A 250 21.44 7.80 -16.46
CA TYR A 250 20.91 7.16 -17.65
C TYR A 250 20.31 5.79 -17.32
N GLU A 251 19.19 5.47 -17.99
CA GLU A 251 18.43 4.25 -17.74
C GLU A 251 19.27 2.97 -17.87
N LYS A 252 20.19 2.93 -18.84
CA LYS A 252 21.11 1.80 -19.01
C LYS A 252 22.02 1.60 -17.79
N GLN A 253 22.54 2.68 -17.21
CA GLN A 253 23.40 2.61 -16.03
C GLN A 253 22.62 2.14 -14.80
N LEU A 254 21.37 2.59 -14.65
CA LEU A 254 20.49 2.12 -13.57
C LEU A 254 20.23 0.62 -13.66
N ILE A 255 19.96 0.13 -14.86
CA ILE A 255 19.77 -1.30 -15.14
C ILE A 255 21.04 -2.10 -14.85
N GLU A 256 22.20 -1.64 -15.34
CA GLU A 256 23.50 -2.29 -15.11
C GLU A 256 23.86 -2.34 -13.62
N ARG A 257 23.70 -1.24 -12.88
CA ARG A 257 23.94 -1.19 -11.43
C ARG A 257 22.98 -2.06 -10.63
N THR A 258 21.71 -2.12 -11.06
CA THR A 258 20.72 -2.99 -10.42
C THR A 258 21.11 -4.46 -10.59
N MET A 259 21.49 -4.86 -11.81
CA MET A 259 21.97 -6.22 -12.05
C MET A 259 23.26 -6.52 -11.29
N ASP A 260 24.20 -5.60 -11.21
CA ASP A 260 25.44 -5.78 -10.44
C ASP A 260 25.15 -6.01 -8.95
N ALA A 261 24.32 -5.17 -8.34
CA ALA A 261 23.92 -5.31 -6.93
C ALA A 261 23.14 -6.62 -6.64
N CYS A 262 22.40 -7.13 -7.62
CA CYS A 262 21.69 -8.41 -7.54
C CYS A 262 22.57 -9.63 -7.91
N GLY A 263 23.82 -9.40 -8.35
CA GLY A 263 24.70 -10.46 -8.88
C GLY A 263 24.20 -11.08 -10.19
N GLY A 264 23.45 -10.33 -11.01
CA GLY A 264 22.91 -10.70 -12.32
C GLY A 264 21.43 -10.30 -12.49
N GLN A 265 20.75 -10.93 -13.45
CA GLN A 265 19.29 -10.78 -13.60
C GLN A 265 18.53 -11.30 -12.38
N VAL A 266 17.34 -10.75 -12.15
CA VAL A 266 16.45 -11.10 -11.04
C VAL A 266 15.29 -11.97 -11.51
N ASP A 267 14.78 -12.82 -10.65
CA ASP A 267 13.68 -13.74 -10.97
C ASP A 267 12.32 -13.18 -10.57
N VAL A 268 12.29 -12.43 -9.46
CA VAL A 268 11.09 -11.82 -8.91
C VAL A 268 11.35 -10.34 -8.67
N VAL A 269 10.40 -9.50 -9.06
CA VAL A 269 10.36 -8.08 -8.68
C VAL A 269 9.05 -7.80 -7.92
N ILE A 270 9.13 -7.06 -6.82
CA ILE A 270 7.98 -6.54 -6.07
C ILE A 270 8.00 -5.01 -6.19
N ASP A 271 7.02 -4.42 -6.89
CA ASP A 271 7.00 -2.99 -7.21
C ASP A 271 5.57 -2.41 -7.09
N PHE A 272 5.23 -1.94 -5.88
CA PHE A 272 3.88 -1.44 -5.58
C PHE A 272 3.61 -0.04 -6.13
N GLY A 273 4.60 0.85 -6.08
CA GLY A 273 4.50 2.25 -6.50
C GLY A 273 4.93 2.49 -7.95
N THR A 274 4.69 1.51 -8.82
CA THR A 274 5.37 1.46 -10.12
C THR A 274 4.84 2.51 -11.11
N THR A 275 5.77 3.11 -11.85
CA THR A 275 5.52 3.96 -13.00
C THR A 275 5.84 3.19 -14.28
N SER A 276 5.44 3.70 -15.44
CA SER A 276 5.87 3.12 -16.73
C SER A 276 7.39 3.02 -16.85
N ARG A 277 8.14 3.99 -16.30
CA ARG A 277 9.62 3.98 -16.30
C ARG A 277 10.15 2.89 -15.36
N ASN A 278 9.63 2.80 -14.14
CA ASN A 278 10.05 1.77 -13.17
C ASN A 278 9.74 0.37 -13.66
N LEU A 279 8.53 0.13 -14.18
CA LEU A 279 8.15 -1.17 -14.72
C LEU A 279 9.05 -1.57 -15.91
N HIS A 280 9.36 -0.63 -16.81
CA HIS A 280 10.31 -0.89 -17.88
C HIS A 280 11.69 -1.30 -17.34
N ARG A 281 12.20 -0.59 -16.32
CA ARG A 281 13.48 -0.91 -15.64
C ARG A 281 13.45 -2.30 -15.01
N SER A 282 12.40 -2.60 -14.25
CA SER A 282 12.16 -3.90 -13.61
C SER A 282 12.16 -5.03 -14.63
N MET A 283 11.44 -4.89 -15.75
CA MET A 283 11.42 -5.89 -16.84
C MET A 283 12.78 -6.08 -17.53
N GLN A 284 13.64 -5.06 -17.56
CA GLN A 284 14.99 -5.19 -18.11
C GLN A 284 15.93 -5.94 -17.16
N CYS A 285 15.67 -5.87 -15.86
CA CYS A 285 16.43 -6.60 -14.85
C CYS A 285 15.94 -8.05 -14.71
N LEU A 286 14.69 -8.34 -15.07
CA LEU A 286 14.11 -9.68 -15.00
C LEU A 286 14.79 -10.68 -15.93
N SER A 287 15.00 -11.90 -15.44
CA SER A 287 15.41 -13.04 -16.25
C SER A 287 14.26 -13.55 -17.13
N LYS A 288 14.61 -14.42 -18.08
CA LYS A 288 13.60 -15.25 -18.76
C LYS A 288 12.83 -16.09 -17.72
N GLY A 289 11.51 -16.14 -17.87
CA GLY A 289 10.59 -16.79 -16.94
C GLY A 289 10.28 -15.99 -15.67
N GLY A 290 10.95 -14.86 -15.45
CA GLY A 290 10.78 -14.06 -14.24
C GLY A 290 9.44 -13.30 -14.20
N VAL A 291 9.09 -12.84 -12.99
CA VAL A 291 7.81 -12.18 -12.70
C VAL A 291 8.00 -10.86 -11.98
N VAL A 292 7.20 -9.85 -12.34
CA VAL A 292 7.02 -8.63 -11.54
C VAL A 292 5.61 -8.60 -10.96
N PHE A 293 5.51 -8.43 -9.65
CA PHE A 293 4.27 -8.22 -8.92
C PHE A 293 4.02 -6.73 -8.74
N VAL A 294 2.83 -6.29 -9.13
CA VAL A 294 2.37 -4.90 -9.03
C VAL A 294 0.95 -4.89 -8.46
N ILE A 295 0.54 -3.80 -7.83
CA ILE A 295 -0.84 -3.66 -7.35
C ILE A 295 -1.84 -3.69 -8.53
N LYS A 296 -3.04 -4.21 -8.28
CA LYS A 296 -4.08 -4.43 -9.30
C LYS A 296 -4.38 -3.18 -10.11
N GLU A 297 -4.55 -2.03 -9.45
CA GLU A 297 -4.86 -0.75 -10.10
C GLU A 297 -3.76 -0.32 -11.07
N VAL A 298 -2.50 -0.60 -10.72
CA VAL A 298 -1.36 -0.29 -11.58
C VAL A 298 -1.23 -1.31 -12.71
N ALA A 299 -1.54 -2.58 -12.45
CA ALA A 299 -1.61 -3.61 -13.48
C ALA A 299 -2.63 -3.22 -14.56
N ASP A 300 -3.85 -2.84 -14.17
CA ASP A 300 -4.93 -2.45 -15.09
C ASP A 300 -4.49 -1.30 -16.03
N ARG A 301 -3.72 -0.35 -15.50
CA ARG A 301 -3.18 0.79 -16.25
C ARG A 301 -2.00 0.42 -17.16
N LEU A 302 -1.10 -0.46 -16.72
CA LEU A 302 0.18 -0.69 -17.38
C LEU A 302 0.22 -1.96 -18.23
N LEU A 303 -0.54 -3.01 -17.89
CA LEU A 303 -0.58 -4.26 -18.66
C LEU A 303 -0.87 -4.04 -20.15
N PRO A 304 -1.82 -3.17 -20.57
CA PRO A 304 -2.06 -2.93 -22.00
C PRO A 304 -0.83 -2.39 -22.75
N LYS A 305 0.07 -1.68 -22.06
CA LYS A 305 1.28 -1.09 -22.64
C LYS A 305 2.47 -2.05 -22.68
N PHE A 306 2.49 -3.05 -21.79
CA PHE A 306 3.65 -3.91 -21.58
C PHE A 306 3.42 -5.39 -21.91
N SER A 307 2.18 -5.82 -22.18
CA SER A 307 1.83 -7.22 -22.45
C SER A 307 2.66 -7.86 -23.57
N ARG A 308 2.72 -7.21 -24.74
CA ARG A 308 3.52 -7.68 -25.88
C ARG A 308 5.00 -7.83 -25.51
N ARG A 309 5.54 -6.86 -24.78
CA ARG A 309 6.95 -6.88 -24.37
C ARG A 309 7.24 -8.00 -23.36
N ALA A 310 6.28 -8.26 -22.46
CA ALA A 310 6.38 -9.35 -21.49
C ALA A 310 6.39 -10.70 -22.20
N GLU A 311 5.53 -10.88 -23.22
CA GLU A 311 5.51 -12.08 -24.05
C GLU A 311 6.82 -12.29 -24.82
N GLU A 312 7.30 -11.25 -25.53
CA GLU A 312 8.55 -11.29 -26.30
C GLU A 312 9.76 -11.67 -25.42
N ARG A 313 9.76 -11.26 -24.15
CA ARG A 313 10.81 -11.56 -23.16
C ARG A 313 10.55 -12.80 -22.34
N GLN A 314 9.40 -13.46 -22.52
CA GLN A 314 8.96 -14.60 -21.73
C GLN A 314 8.95 -14.28 -20.22
N GLN A 315 8.40 -13.13 -19.87
CA GLN A 315 8.27 -12.60 -18.52
C GLN A 315 6.79 -12.44 -18.17
N SER A 316 6.47 -12.34 -16.88
CA SER A 316 5.10 -12.11 -16.40
C SER A 316 4.99 -10.82 -15.62
N ILE A 317 3.88 -10.10 -15.80
CA ILE A 317 3.45 -9.00 -14.93
C ILE A 317 2.19 -9.49 -14.24
N LYS A 318 2.21 -9.64 -12.92
CA LYS A 318 1.09 -10.19 -12.16
C LYS A 318 0.50 -9.15 -11.21
N PRO A 319 -0.82 -8.88 -11.29
CA PRO A 319 -1.50 -8.12 -10.27
C PRO A 319 -1.51 -8.88 -8.94
N VAL A 320 -1.44 -8.16 -7.83
CA VAL A 320 -1.67 -8.68 -6.48
C VAL A 320 -2.90 -8.04 -5.85
N GLU A 321 -3.62 -8.84 -5.08
CA GLU A 321 -4.78 -8.41 -4.28
C GLU A 321 -4.40 -8.34 -2.79
N LEU A 322 -5.27 -7.75 -1.97
CA LEU A 322 -4.99 -7.40 -0.57
C LEU A 322 -4.50 -8.59 0.26
N GLY A 323 -5.15 -9.75 0.18
CA GLY A 323 -4.88 -10.91 1.03
C GLY A 323 -6.12 -11.32 1.81
N THR A 324 -6.06 -12.46 2.50
CA THR A 324 -7.22 -13.02 3.20
C THR A 324 -7.31 -12.60 4.66
N LEU A 325 -8.47 -12.82 5.27
CA LEU A 325 -8.69 -12.58 6.69
C LEU A 325 -7.78 -13.44 7.58
N GLU A 326 -7.50 -14.67 7.15
CA GLU A 326 -6.60 -15.60 7.83
C GLU A 326 -5.16 -15.09 7.81
N GLN A 327 -4.70 -14.60 6.66
CA GLN A 327 -3.38 -13.95 6.55
C GLN A 327 -3.29 -12.73 7.49
N LEU A 328 -4.36 -11.95 7.62
CA LEU A 328 -4.35 -10.80 8.55
C LEU A 328 -4.27 -11.26 10.01
N ARG A 329 -4.95 -12.34 10.40
CA ARG A 329 -4.82 -12.92 11.75
C ARG A 329 -3.41 -13.42 12.01
N GLU A 330 -2.81 -14.13 11.06
CA GLU A 330 -1.41 -14.58 11.15
C GLU A 330 -0.47 -13.37 11.29
N LEU A 331 -0.67 -12.33 10.49
CA LEU A 331 0.14 -11.13 10.54
C LEU A 331 0.07 -10.40 11.89
N VAL A 332 -1.13 -10.30 12.47
CA VAL A 332 -1.32 -9.75 13.83
C VAL A 332 -0.51 -10.57 14.84
N GLN A 333 -0.51 -11.90 14.74
CA GLN A 333 0.25 -12.76 15.64
C GLN A 333 1.77 -12.57 15.48
N LEU A 334 2.28 -12.56 14.25
CA LEU A 334 3.71 -12.39 13.96
C LEU A 334 4.26 -11.03 14.41
N VAL A 335 3.47 -9.96 14.28
CA VAL A 335 3.86 -8.63 14.75
C VAL A 335 3.72 -8.53 16.28
N ALA A 336 2.71 -9.17 16.87
CA ALA A 336 2.54 -9.21 18.32
C ALA A 336 3.64 -10.00 19.04
N SER A 337 4.13 -11.09 18.44
CA SER A 337 5.22 -11.91 18.99
C SER A 337 6.59 -11.27 18.79
N GLY A 338 6.70 -10.25 17.93
CA GLY A 338 7.96 -9.59 17.58
C GLY A 338 8.79 -10.36 16.53
N GLU A 339 8.23 -11.39 15.90
CA GLU A 339 8.88 -12.13 14.82
C GLU A 339 9.02 -11.29 13.54
N ILE A 340 8.06 -10.38 13.31
CA ILE A 340 8.12 -9.36 12.29
C ILE A 340 8.00 -8.00 12.96
N GLU A 341 9.07 -7.22 12.92
CA GLU A 341 9.03 -5.82 13.37
C GLU A 341 8.28 -4.95 12.35
N PRO A 342 7.47 -3.97 12.78
CA PRO A 342 6.85 -3.03 11.86
C PRO A 342 7.90 -2.06 11.26
N PRO A 343 7.70 -1.57 10.03
CA PRO A 343 8.55 -0.52 9.47
C PRO A 343 8.35 0.80 10.22
N PRO A 344 9.29 1.76 10.07
CA PRO A 344 9.17 3.07 10.70
C PRO A 344 7.82 3.73 10.39
N HIS A 345 7.23 4.36 11.40
CA HIS A 345 6.00 5.14 11.26
C HIS A 345 6.02 6.39 12.13
N THR A 346 5.26 7.39 11.73
CA THR A 346 5.08 8.63 12.50
C THR A 346 3.61 8.85 12.73
N VAL A 347 3.27 9.19 13.98
CA VAL A 347 1.89 9.44 14.40
C VAL A 347 1.66 10.94 14.46
N TYR A 348 0.62 11.40 13.79
CA TYR A 348 0.19 12.79 13.73
C TYR A 348 -1.23 12.91 14.30
N PRO A 349 -1.58 14.02 14.97
CA PRO A 349 -2.97 14.36 15.24
C PRO A 349 -3.78 14.39 13.94
N ALA A 350 -5.02 13.92 13.97
CA ALA A 350 -5.90 13.92 12.81
C ALA A 350 -6.19 15.34 12.29
N GLU A 351 -6.09 16.35 13.16
CA GLU A 351 -6.16 17.78 12.84
C GLU A 351 -5.06 18.23 11.87
N GLU A 352 -3.90 17.58 11.90
CA GLU A 352 -2.74 17.89 11.05
C GLU A 352 -2.79 17.15 9.70
N ALA A 353 -3.92 16.51 9.36
CA ALA A 353 -4.04 15.70 8.16
C ALA A 353 -3.65 16.46 6.87
N PHE A 354 -3.90 17.77 6.79
CA PHE A 354 -3.47 18.59 5.65
C PHE A 354 -1.94 18.62 5.50
N ASP A 355 -1.23 18.94 6.58
CA ASP A 355 0.25 18.97 6.59
C ASP A 355 0.83 17.58 6.33
N VAL A 356 0.20 16.53 6.87
CA VAL A 356 0.59 15.14 6.63
C VAL A 356 0.51 14.79 5.16
N VAL A 357 -0.57 15.17 4.46
CA VAL A 357 -0.72 14.92 3.02
C VAL A 357 0.34 15.67 2.22
N GLN A 358 0.65 16.92 2.57
CA GLN A 358 1.72 17.67 1.91
C GLN A 358 3.08 16.97 2.09
N LYS A 359 3.41 16.56 3.31
CA LYS A 359 4.64 15.80 3.62
C LYS A 359 4.68 14.46 2.88
N LEU A 360 3.56 13.76 2.73
CA LEU A 360 3.46 12.53 1.93
C LEU A 360 3.78 12.79 0.46
N CYS A 361 3.19 13.82 -0.14
CA CYS A 361 3.44 14.19 -1.54
C CYS A 361 4.91 14.54 -1.79
N LEU A 362 5.53 15.29 -0.87
CA LEU A 362 6.95 15.64 -0.90
C LEU A 362 7.88 14.48 -0.47
N SER A 363 7.28 13.35 -0.06
CA SER A 363 7.97 12.16 0.44
C SER A 363 8.89 12.48 1.64
N GLU A 364 8.51 13.42 2.48
CA GLU A 364 9.25 13.86 3.68
C GLU A 364 9.02 12.94 4.89
N ILE A 365 8.01 12.06 4.80
CA ILE A 365 7.71 11.08 5.84
C ILE A 365 8.49 9.81 5.57
N GLN A 366 9.31 9.39 6.54
CA GLN A 366 9.96 8.09 6.51
C GLN A 366 8.96 6.99 6.89
N GLY A 367 8.82 5.98 6.04
CA GLY A 367 7.95 4.84 6.29
C GLY A 367 6.46 5.18 6.17
N ARG A 368 5.67 5.07 7.26
CA ARG A 368 4.22 5.28 7.23
C ARG A 368 3.72 6.42 8.13
N ALA A 369 2.80 7.23 7.61
CA ALA A 369 2.06 8.22 8.41
C ALA A 369 0.77 7.61 8.98
N ILE A 370 0.53 7.84 10.27
CA ILE A 370 -0.67 7.43 11.00
C ILE A 370 -1.34 8.69 11.55
N LEU A 371 -2.64 8.83 11.32
CA LEU A 371 -3.49 9.84 11.94
C LEU A 371 -4.08 9.29 13.24
N ARG A 372 -4.03 10.08 14.30
CA ARG A 372 -4.59 9.75 15.61
C ARG A 372 -5.76 10.68 15.92
N PHE A 373 -6.91 10.11 16.26
CA PHE A 373 -8.16 10.86 16.46
C PHE A 373 -8.38 11.31 17.90
N TYR A 374 -7.71 10.68 18.85
CA TYR A 374 -7.82 10.99 20.28
C TYR A 374 -6.42 11.13 20.90
N PRO A 375 -6.21 11.95 21.93
CA PRO A 375 -4.93 12.01 22.63
C PRO A 375 -4.46 10.62 23.09
N ALA A 376 -3.14 10.40 23.15
CA ALA A 376 -2.64 9.23 23.85
C ALA A 376 -2.81 9.47 25.36
N ASP A 377 -3.41 8.50 26.05
CA ASP A 377 -3.50 8.50 27.52
C ASP A 377 -2.13 8.51 28.18
#